data_AF-A0A9D0ZB22-F1
#
_entry.id   AF-A0A9D0ZB22-F1
#
_cell.length_a   1.000
_cell.length_b   1.000
_cell.length_c   1.000
_cell.angle_alpha   90.00
_cell.angle_beta   90.00
_cell.angle_gamma   90.00
#
_symmetry.space_group_name_H-M   'P 1'
#
loop_
_entity.id
_entity.type
_entity.pdbx_description
1 polymer ?
#
loop_
_entity_poly.entity_id
_entity_poly.type
_entity_poly.pdbx_seq_one_letter_code
_entity_poly.pdbx_strand_id
1 'polypeptide(L)'
;MAIRLINIGFGNIISAGRIVAIIGPESAPVKRIIQEAREERRAIDATCGRRTRAVIITDSGHVVLCAVQPETIAHRLDTKEDVPEEEEES
;
A
#
# COMPACT_ATOMS: atom_id res chain seq x y z
N MET A 1 12.94 1.03 -16.63
CA MET A 1 11.61 0.42 -16.40
C MET A 1 10.71 1.49 -15.82
N ALA A 2 9.53 1.71 -16.41
CA ALA A 2 8.55 2.66 -15.87
C ALA A 2 8.06 2.21 -14.49
N ILE A 3 7.93 3.14 -13.55
CA ILE A 3 7.43 2.85 -12.20
C ILE A 3 5.91 2.78 -12.28
N ARG A 4 5.34 1.59 -12.05
CA ARG A 4 3.89 1.44 -11.94
C ARG A 4 3.42 1.90 -10.56
N LEU A 5 2.52 2.86 -10.55
CA LEU A 5 1.85 3.39 -9.38
C LEU A 5 0.45 2.79 -9.26
N ILE A 6 -0.03 2.61 -8.03
CA ILE A 6 -1.42 2.17 -7.78
C ILE A 6 -2.05 3.01 -6.67
N ASN A 7 -3.34 3.29 -6.82
CA ASN A 7 -4.13 3.93 -5.77
C ASN A 7 -4.43 2.94 -4.64
N ILE A 8 -4.11 3.31 -3.40
CA ILE A 8 -4.40 2.53 -2.17
C ILE A 8 -5.49 3.17 -1.30
N GLY A 9 -6.19 4.17 -1.84
CA GLY A 9 -7.33 4.85 -1.25
C GLY A 9 -7.05 6.29 -0.83
N PHE A 10 -8.08 7.14 -0.89
CA PHE A 10 -8.06 8.52 -0.38
C PHE A 10 -6.92 9.40 -0.94
N GLY A 11 -6.59 9.22 -2.21
CA GLY A 11 -5.50 9.96 -2.88
C GLY A 11 -4.10 9.44 -2.54
N ASN A 12 -3.98 8.39 -1.73
CA ASN A 12 -2.70 7.75 -1.45
C ASN A 12 -2.33 6.78 -2.58
N ILE A 13 -1.08 6.84 -3.00
CA ILE A 13 -0.54 6.08 -4.12
C ILE A 13 0.76 5.38 -3.68
N ILE A 14 0.97 4.15 -4.13
CA ILE A 14 2.18 3.37 -3.83
C ILE A 14 2.78 2.77 -5.09
N SER A 15 4.10 2.52 -5.09
CA SER A 15 4.76 1.79 -6.18
C SER A 15 4.41 0.30 -6.12
N ALA A 16 3.72 -0.19 -7.15
CA ALA A 16 3.31 -1.60 -7.24
C ALA A 16 4.51 -2.56 -7.21
N GLY A 17 5.60 -2.19 -7.89
CA GLY A 17 6.81 -3.02 -7.98
C GLY A 17 7.58 -3.19 -6.66
N ARG A 18 7.20 -2.45 -5.61
CA ARG A 18 7.82 -2.51 -4.28
C ARG A 18 6.99 -3.29 -3.27
N ILE A 19 5.78 -3.73 -3.64
CA ILE A 19 4.89 -4.47 -2.74
C ILE A 19 5.34 -5.93 -2.65
N VAL A 20 5.57 -6.40 -1.42
CA VAL A 20 5.88 -7.80 -1.11
C VAL A 20 4.61 -8.55 -0.70
N ALA A 21 3.75 -7.92 0.11
CA ALA A 21 2.51 -8.54 0.59
C ALA A 21 1.42 -7.51 0.88
N ILE A 22 0.17 -7.93 0.72
CA ILE A 22 -1.03 -7.20 1.17
C ILE A 22 -1.82 -8.13 2.07
N ILE A 23 -2.00 -7.76 3.34
CA ILE A 23 -2.60 -8.62 4.36
C ILE A 23 -3.61 -7.85 5.23
N GLY A 24 -4.52 -8.58 5.88
CA GLY A 24 -5.47 -7.99 6.82
C GLY A 24 -4.87 -7.71 8.21
N PRO A 25 -5.34 -6.68 8.94
CA PRO A 25 -4.77 -6.24 10.22
C PRO A 25 -5.23 -7.06 11.44
N GLU A 26 -6.10 -8.05 11.26
CA GLU A 26 -6.84 -8.66 12.38
C GLU A 26 -5.99 -9.63 13.22
N SER A 27 -4.98 -10.26 12.62
CA SER A 27 -4.17 -11.29 13.30
C SER A 27 -3.14 -10.71 14.27
N ALA A 28 -2.87 -11.44 15.36
CA ALA A 28 -1.88 -11.02 16.36
C ALA A 28 -0.45 -10.82 15.78
N PRO A 29 0.06 -11.67 14.87
CA PRO A 29 1.36 -11.42 14.22
C PRO A 29 1.40 -10.11 13.42
N VAL A 30 0.33 -9.79 12.70
CA VAL A 30 0.26 -8.55 11.90
C VAL A 30 0.24 -7.33 12.81
N LYS A 31 -0.50 -7.37 13.93
CA LYS A 31 -0.48 -6.29 14.92
C LYS A 31 0.92 -6.04 15.49
N ARG A 32 1.71 -7.09 15.71
CA ARG A 32 3.12 -6.97 16.11
C ARG A 32 3.97 -6.30 15.03
N ILE A 33 3.82 -6.70 13.77
CA ILE A 33 4.53 -6.08 12.64
C ILE A 33 4.22 -4.58 12.55
N ILE A 34 2.95 -4.19 12.70
CA ILE A 34 2.54 -2.78 12.69
C ILE A 34 3.20 -2.02 13.86
N GLN A 35 3.20 -2.62 15.04
CA GLN A 35 3.79 -1.99 16.23
C GLN A 35 5.30 -1.79 16.06
N GLU A 36 6.02 -2.83 15.66
CA GLU A 36 7.46 -2.78 15.39
C GLU A 36 7.80 -1.71 14.34
N ALA A 37 7.04 -1.67 13.24
CA ALA A 37 7.24 -0.66 12.21
C ALA A 37 6.96 0.77 12.73
N ARG A 38 6.03 0.96 13.68
CA ARG A 38 5.79 2.27 14.31
C ARG A 38 6.96 2.67 15.21
N GLU A 39 7.48 1.74 15.99
CA GLU A 39 8.63 1.95 16.88
C GLU A 39 9.89 2.32 16.07
N GLU A 40 10.08 1.67 14.92
CA GLU A 40 11.21 1.91 14.03
C GLU A 40 10.99 3.04 13.00
N ARG A 41 9.89 3.79 13.08
CA ARG A 41 9.53 4.86 12.13
C ARG A 41 9.43 4.40 10.65
N ARG A 42 9.15 3.12 10.43
CA ARG A 42 8.89 2.49 9.13
C ARG A 42 7.39 2.39 8.78
N ALA A 43 6.51 2.68 9.73
CA ALA A 43 5.06 2.67 9.51
C ALA A 43 4.60 3.96 8.82
N ILE A 44 3.87 3.81 7.71
CA ILE A 44 3.25 4.90 6.97
C ILE A 44 1.74 4.79 7.14
N ASP A 45 1.10 5.84 7.66
CA ASP A 45 -0.35 5.86 7.85
C ASP A 45 -1.06 6.49 6.64
N ALA A 46 -1.66 5.65 5.80
CA ALA A 46 -2.49 6.03 4.66
C ALA A 46 -4.00 5.78 4.92
N THR A 47 -4.41 5.72 6.19
CA THR A 47 -5.81 5.47 6.57
C THR A 47 -6.67 6.72 6.54
N CYS A 48 -6.06 7.91 6.58
CA CYS A 48 -6.72 9.21 6.69
C CYS A 48 -7.72 9.27 7.87
N GLY A 49 -7.34 8.74 9.04
CA GLY A 49 -8.16 8.75 10.25
C GLY A 49 -9.26 7.67 10.29
N ARG A 50 -9.29 6.76 9.31
CA ARG A 50 -10.23 5.64 9.28
C ARG A 50 -9.62 4.39 9.88
N ARG A 51 -10.46 3.37 10.11
CA ARG A 51 -9.98 2.04 10.54
C ARG A 51 -9.07 1.45 9.46
N THR A 52 -7.91 0.95 9.87
CA THR A 52 -7.04 0.10 9.03
C THR A 52 -7.80 -1.14 8.60
N ARG A 53 -7.87 -1.37 7.29
CA ARG A 53 -8.49 -2.56 6.66
C ARG A 53 -7.45 -3.44 5.96
N ALA A 54 -6.33 -2.87 5.54
CA ALA A 54 -5.22 -3.58 4.95
C ALA A 54 -3.88 -3.05 5.48
N VAL A 55 -2.87 -3.92 5.39
CA VAL A 55 -1.48 -3.65 5.71
C VAL A 55 -0.66 -4.07 4.50
N ILE A 56 0.10 -3.14 3.94
CA ILE A 56 0.99 -3.40 2.81
C ILE A 56 2.42 -3.47 3.34
N ILE A 57 3.13 -4.54 3.00
CA ILE A 57 4.54 -4.71 3.30
C ILE A 57 5.33 -4.45 2.02
N THR A 58 6.33 -3.59 2.12
CA THR A 58 7.23 -3.28 1.00
C THR A 58 8.57 -3.98 1.13
N ASP A 59 9.31 -4.09 0.02
CA ASP A 59 10.67 -4.65 -0.05
C ASP A 59 11.67 -3.92 0.84
N SER A 60 11.47 -2.62 1.05
CA SER A 60 12.25 -1.77 1.96
C SER A 60 11.93 -1.95 3.45
N GLY A 61 10.96 -2.83 3.78
CA GLY A 61 10.51 -3.04 5.16
C GLY A 61 9.57 -1.97 5.70
N HIS A 62 9.16 -0.98 4.87
CA HIS A 62 8.08 -0.07 5.25
C HIS A 62 6.74 -0.80 5.30
N VAL A 63 5.92 -0.43 6.27
CA VAL A 63 4.59 -0.98 6.51
C VAL A 63 3.56 0.11 6.31
N VAL A 64 2.74 0.00 5.26
CA VAL A 64 1.73 1.00 4.92
C VAL A 64 0.37 0.54 5.43
N LEU A 65 -0.28 1.37 6.25
CA LEU A 65 -1.62 1.12 6.78
C LEU A 65 -2.64 1.74 5.85
N CYS A 66 -3.59 0.94 5.36
CA CYS A 66 -4.58 1.40 4.40
C CYS A 66 -5.99 1.18 4.93
N ALA A 67 -6.89 2.12 4.62
CA ALA A 67 -8.30 2.02 4.94
C ALA A 67 -9.14 1.35 3.83
N VAL A 68 -8.48 0.86 2.77
CA VAL A 68 -9.08 0.07 1.69
C VAL A 68 -8.86 -1.42 1.96
N GLN A 69 -9.78 -2.27 1.50
CA GLN A 69 -9.69 -3.72 1.68
C GLN A 69 -8.54 -4.34 0.86
N PRO A 70 -7.87 -5.39 1.39
CA PRO A 70 -6.80 -6.09 0.67
C PRO A 70 -7.20 -6.51 -0.74
N GLU A 71 -8.41 -7.04 -0.90
CA GLU A 71 -8.94 -7.56 -2.16
C GLU A 71 -9.08 -6.44 -3.21
N THR A 72 -9.50 -5.24 -2.80
CA THR A 72 -9.60 -4.08 -3.69
C THR A 72 -8.23 -3.62 -4.18
N ILE A 73 -7.22 -3.66 -3.31
CA ILE A 73 -5.85 -3.27 -3.67
C ILE A 73 -5.25 -4.32 -4.62
N ALA A 74 -5.45 -5.61 -4.33
CA ALA A 74 -5.04 -6.70 -5.21
C ALA A 74 -5.68 -6.61 -6.60
N HIS A 75 -6.97 -6.29 -6.68
CA HIS A 75 -7.63 -6.08 -7.97
C HIS A 75 -7.00 -4.94 -8.78
N ARG A 76 -6.66 -3.81 -8.13
CA ARG A 76 -5.96 -2.68 -8.79
C ARG A 76 -4.54 -3.05 -9.24
N LEU A 77 -3.89 -3.97 -8.54
CA LEU A 77 -2.60 -4.52 -8.97
C LEU A 77 -2.71 -5.42 -10.20
N ASP A 78 -3.83 -6.11 -10.41
CA ASP A 78 -4.04 -6.90 -11.63
C ASP A 78 -4.52 -6.04 -12.80
N THR A 79 -5.34 -5.02 -12.55
CA THR A 79 -5.81 -4.12 -13.61
C THR A 79 -4.69 -3.17 -14.05
N LYS A 80 -4.21 -3.32 -15.29
CA LYS A 80 -3.09 -2.56 -15.88
C LYS A 80 -3.38 -1.07 -16.14
N GLU A 81 -4.46 -0.49 -15.62
CA GLU A 81 -5.06 0.74 -16.19
C GLU A 81 -4.80 2.07 -15.47
N ASP A 82 -4.12 2.11 -14.32
CA ASP A 82 -3.88 3.38 -13.60
C ASP A 82 -2.42 3.85 -13.68
N VAL A 83 -1.91 4.05 -14.89
CA VAL A 83 -0.77 4.97 -15.07
C VAL A 83 -1.32 6.12 -15.91
N PRO A 84 -1.36 7.37 -15.41
CA PRO A 84 -1.44 8.49 -16.33
C PRO A 84 -0.18 8.38 -17.18
N GLU A 85 -0.36 8.05 -18.46
CA GLU A 85 0.69 8.31 -19.45
C GLU A 85 0.96 9.81 -19.32
N GLU A 86 2.12 10.17 -18.76
CA GLU A 86 2.64 11.51 -18.98
C GLU A 86 2.75 11.62 -20.49
N GLU A 87 1.88 12.44 -21.09
CA GLU A 87 1.95 12.83 -22.48
C GLU A 87 3.37 13.37 -22.71
N GLU A 88 4.27 12.55 -23.25
CA GLU A 88 5.50 13.03 -23.84
C GLU A 88 5.08 13.87 -25.06
N GLU A 89 4.96 15.19 -24.85
CA GLU A 89 4.89 16.18 -25.92
C GLU A 89 6.08 15.94 -26.88
N SER A 90 5.79 15.50 -28.11
CA SER A 90 6.69 15.53 -29.26
C SER A 90 5.89 15.63 -30.56
#